data_AF-A0A1X7V7U8-F1
#
_entry.id   AF-A0A1X7V7U8-F1
#
_cell.length_a   1.000
_cell.length_b   1.000
_cell.length_c   1.000
_cell.angle_alpha   90.00
_cell.angle_beta   90.00
_cell.angle_gamma   90.00
#
_symmetry.space_group_name_H-M   'P 1'
#
loop_
_entity.id
_entity.type
_entity.pdbx_description
1 polymer ?
#
loop_
_entity_poly.entity_id
_entity_poly.type
_entity_poly.pdbx_seq_one_letter_code
_entity_poly.pdbx_strand_id
1 'polypeptide(L)'
;MGYKKEIPKYFPPQIRWGRDNEPRALKYYLESQLAIGEEMLFEPAGLSLLPEKAYLGASSDGKLTHKSSNTCIGCLEIQCPYSIDGFLTISLTPDEIADKYGNKFMLQRGENGLLSLRRNHSYYAQVQGEMAILNVD
;
A
#
# COMPACT_ATOMS: atom_id res chain seq x y z
N MET A 1 1.65 12.87 31.27
CA MET A 1 2.68 11.82 31.04
C MET A 1 2.89 11.72 29.54
N GLY A 2 3.88 12.43 28.99
CA GLY A 2 4.13 12.43 27.56
C GLY A 2 4.96 11.21 27.18
N TYR A 3 4.42 10.35 26.31
CA TYR A 3 5.22 9.30 25.68
C TYR A 3 6.31 9.97 24.84
N LYS A 4 7.56 9.94 25.30
CA LYS A 4 8.71 10.20 24.42
C LYS A 4 8.84 8.98 23.52
N LYS A 5 8.37 9.10 22.28
CA LYS A 5 8.56 8.09 21.25
C LYS A 5 10.05 8.07 20.90
N GLU A 6 10.82 7.23 21.58
CA GLU A 6 12.18 6.91 21.14
C GLU A 6 12.05 6.19 19.80
N ILE A 7 12.36 6.89 18.71
CA ILE A 7 12.43 6.28 17.39
C ILE A 7 13.60 5.27 17.45
N PRO A 8 13.38 3.99 17.11
CA PRO A 8 14.44 3.00 17.12
C PRO A 8 15.64 3.49 16.31
N LYS A 9 16.83 3.54 16.94
CA LYS A 9 18.07 3.94 16.25
C LYS A 9 18.42 3.02 15.07
N TYR A 10 17.88 1.79 15.05
CA TYR A 10 18.10 0.82 14.00
C TYR A 10 16.79 0.23 13.50
N PHE A 11 16.50 0.44 12.22
CA PHE A 11 15.44 -0.26 11.49
C PHE A 11 16.03 -1.47 10.76
N PRO A 12 15.33 -2.62 10.75
CA PRO A 12 15.66 -3.74 9.86
C PRO A 12 15.77 -3.28 8.41
N PRO A 13 16.61 -3.93 7.57
CA PRO A 13 16.80 -3.53 6.17
C PRO A 13 15.50 -3.37 5.38
N GLN A 14 14.51 -4.22 5.63
CA GLN A 14 13.22 -4.23 4.94
C GLN A 14 12.40 -2.97 5.25
N ILE A 15 12.39 -2.54 6.52
CA ILE A 15 11.66 -1.34 6.96
C ILE A 15 12.34 -0.09 6.41
N ARG A 16 13.68 -0.05 6.45
CA ARG A 16 14.45 1.05 5.87
C ARG A 16 14.22 1.16 4.37
N TRP A 17 14.26 0.03 3.66
CA TRP A 17 13.98 -0.04 2.24
C TRP A 17 12.57 0.47 1.91
N GLY A 18 11.56 0.03 2.67
CA GLY A 18 10.18 0.50 2.49
C GLY A 18 10.08 2.01 2.63
N ARG A 19 10.48 2.53 3.79
CA ARG A 19 10.47 3.97 4.10
C ARG A 19 11.20 4.81 3.06
N ASP A 20 12.38 4.37 2.62
CA ASP A 20 13.22 5.16 1.72
C ASP A 20 12.71 5.12 0.25
N ASN A 21 11.87 4.13 -0.11
CA ASN A 21 11.36 3.96 -1.49
C ASN A 21 9.88 4.30 -1.68
N GLU A 22 9.08 4.33 -0.61
CA GLU A 22 7.65 4.63 -0.67
C GLU A 22 7.34 5.94 -1.40
N PRO A 23 8.05 7.08 -1.19
CA PRO A 23 7.78 8.30 -1.94
C PRO A 23 8.00 8.16 -3.45
N ARG A 24 8.97 7.32 -3.85
CA ARG A 24 9.25 7.04 -5.27
C ARG A 24 8.18 6.14 -5.88
N ALA A 25 7.71 5.15 -5.13
CA ALA A 25 6.61 4.28 -5.55
C ALA A 25 5.29 5.06 -5.72
N LEU A 26 4.97 5.95 -4.77
CA LEU A 26 3.84 6.86 -4.86
C LEU A 26 3.92 7.73 -6.12
N LYS A 27 5.09 8.33 -6.39
CA LYS A 27 5.31 9.16 -7.57
C LYS A 27 4.98 8.38 -8.86
N TYR A 28 5.53 7.17 -9.01
CA TYR A 28 5.27 6.35 -10.20
C TYR A 28 3.82 5.90 -10.31
N TYR A 29 3.16 5.61 -9.19
CA TYR A 29 1.73 5.32 -9.20
C TYR A 29 0.94 6.51 -9.77
N LEU A 30 1.12 7.72 -9.22
CA LEU A 30 0.42 8.92 -9.68
C LEU A 30 0.72 9.26 -11.15
N GLU A 31 1.98 9.13 -11.58
CA GLU A 31 2.37 9.31 -12.99
C GLU A 31 1.68 8.28 -13.91
N SER A 32 1.54 7.03 -13.46
CA SER A 32 0.86 5.97 -14.22
C SER A 32 -0.64 6.23 -14.37
N GLN A 33 -1.29 6.75 -13.31
CA GLN A 33 -2.71 7.11 -13.34
C GLN A 33 -2.94 8.31 -14.26
N LEU A 34 -2.09 9.34 -14.17
CA LEU A 34 -2.16 10.50 -15.06
C LEU A 34 -2.00 10.09 -16.53
N ALA A 35 -1.12 9.13 -16.84
CA ALA A 35 -0.90 8.64 -18.20
C ALA A 35 -2.13 7.96 -18.81
N ILE A 36 -3.04 7.41 -17.99
CA ILE A 36 -4.32 6.84 -18.45
C ILE A 36 -5.49 7.83 -18.33
N GLY A 37 -5.20 9.11 -18.07
CA GLY A 37 -6.21 10.17 -17.97
C GLY A 37 -6.80 10.36 -16.57
N GLU A 38 -6.30 9.65 -15.56
CA GLU A 38 -6.77 9.72 -14.19
C GLU A 38 -5.89 10.63 -13.34
N GLU A 39 -6.22 11.92 -13.31
CA GLU A 39 -5.52 12.87 -12.45
C GLU A 39 -6.04 12.77 -11.00
N MET A 40 -5.21 12.22 -10.11
CA MET A 40 -5.52 12.00 -8.71
C MET A 40 -4.79 12.99 -7.79
N LEU A 41 -5.46 13.38 -6.71
CA LEU A 41 -4.87 14.04 -5.55
C LEU A 41 -4.55 12.98 -4.48
N PHE A 42 -3.32 12.99 -3.99
CA PHE A 42 -2.89 12.15 -2.87
C PHE A 42 -2.81 12.98 -1.60
N GLU A 43 -3.45 12.49 -0.53
CA GLU A 43 -3.37 13.06 0.80
C GLU A 43 -2.77 12.02 1.76
N PRO A 44 -1.61 12.29 2.38
CA PRO A 44 -1.02 11.34 3.33
C PRO A 44 -1.95 11.16 4.53
N ALA A 45 -2.14 9.91 4.96
CA ALA A 45 -2.98 9.61 6.11
C ALA A 45 -2.14 9.48 7.39
N GLY A 46 -2.77 9.82 8.52
CA GLY A 46 -2.28 9.47 9.85
C GLY A 46 -3.03 8.26 10.40
N LEU A 47 -2.96 8.07 11.72
CA LEU A 47 -3.79 7.07 12.39
C LEU A 47 -5.26 7.52 12.39
N SER A 48 -6.11 6.76 11.70
CA SER A 48 -7.57 6.89 11.74
C SER A 48 -8.13 5.88 12.74
N LEU A 49 -9.13 6.30 13.53
CA LEU A 49 -9.85 5.43 14.47
C LEU A 49 -11.29 5.28 14.02
N LEU A 50 -11.85 4.07 14.18
CA LEU A 50 -13.28 3.86 13.96
C LEU A 50 -14.06 4.46 15.14
N PRO A 51 -14.90 5.50 14.95
CA PRO A 51 -15.49 6.25 16.06
C PRO A 51 -16.30 5.38 17.04
N GLU A 52 -17.04 4.41 16.52
CA GLU A 52 -17.89 3.51 17.31
C GLU A 52 -17.09 2.45 18.06
N LYS A 53 -15.84 2.22 17.66
CA LYS A 53 -14.93 1.20 18.20
C LYS A 53 -13.50 1.74 18.21
N ALA A 54 -13.23 2.74 19.04
CA ALA A 54 -11.94 3.44 19.07
C ALA A 54 -10.71 2.57 19.41
N TYR A 55 -10.91 1.31 19.79
CA TYR A 55 -9.85 0.30 19.89
C TYR A 55 -9.43 -0.29 18.53
N LEU A 56 -10.13 0.05 17.44
CA LEU A 56 -9.81 -0.26 16.06
C LEU A 56 -9.29 1.00 15.37
N GLY A 57 -8.12 0.88 14.77
CA GLY A 57 -7.49 1.96 14.02
C GLY A 57 -6.64 1.43 12.87
N ALA A 58 -6.43 2.30 11.89
CA ALA A 58 -5.72 2.01 10.65
C ALA A 58 -4.89 3.22 10.22
N SER A 59 -3.77 2.96 9.56
CA SER A 59 -2.90 3.97 8.99
C SER A 59 -2.54 3.52 7.59
N SER A 60 -3.41 3.79 6.62
CA SER A 60 -3.06 3.66 5.20
C SER A 60 -1.95 4.66 4.86
N ASP A 61 -1.25 4.46 3.75
CA ASP A 61 -0.25 5.45 3.30
C ASP A 61 -0.90 6.76 2.84
N GLY A 62 -2.11 6.70 2.28
CA GLY A 62 -2.89 7.90 2.02
C GLY A 62 -4.27 7.67 1.44
N LYS A 63 -4.97 8.78 1.17
CA LYS A 63 -6.25 8.81 0.47
C LYS A 63 -6.07 9.33 -0.94
N LEU A 64 -6.88 8.83 -1.85
CA LEU A 64 -6.90 9.27 -3.24
C LEU A 64 -8.24 9.93 -3.55
N THR A 65 -8.18 11.05 -4.25
CA THR A 65 -9.34 11.82 -4.71
C THR A 65 -9.18 12.14 -6.19
N HIS A 66 -10.19 11.92 -7.02
CA HIS A 66 -10.17 12.43 -8.41
C HIS A 66 -10.13 13.96 -8.39
N LYS A 67 -9.15 14.55 -9.07
CA LYS A 67 -8.97 16.01 -9.05
C LYS A 67 -10.11 16.76 -9.74
N SER A 68 -10.67 16.17 -10.80
CA SER A 68 -11.74 16.78 -11.60
C SER A 68 -13.09 16.83 -10.86
N SER A 69 -13.45 15.76 -10.16
CA SER A 69 -14.74 15.62 -9.48
C SER A 69 -14.67 15.89 -7.97
N ASN A 70 -13.47 15.99 -7.41
CA ASN A 70 -13.21 16.07 -5.97
C ASN A 70 -13.87 14.91 -5.19
N THR A 71 -13.94 13.73 -5.82
CA THR A 71 -14.54 12.52 -5.23
C THR A 71 -13.43 11.63 -4.66
N CYS A 72 -13.55 11.28 -3.38
CA CYS A 72 -12.69 10.27 -2.75
C CYS A 72 -12.93 8.91 -3.42
N ILE A 73 -11.87 8.26 -3.86
CA ILE A 73 -11.95 6.97 -4.57
C ILE A 73 -11.38 5.80 -3.79
N GLY A 74 -10.77 6.05 -2.63
CA GLY A 74 -10.20 4.99 -1.83
C GLY A 74 -9.01 5.41 -0.98
N CYS A 75 -8.43 4.42 -0.31
CA CYS A 75 -7.14 4.51 0.33
C CYS A 75 -6.07 3.84 -0.53
N LEU A 76 -4.83 4.29 -0.38
CA LEU A 76 -3.65 3.75 -1.02
C LEU A 76 -2.77 3.09 0.05
N GLU A 77 -2.33 1.86 -0.23
CA GLU A 77 -1.37 1.08 0.53
C GLU A 77 -0.23 0.68 -0.41
N ILE A 78 1.00 1.08 -0.09
CA ILE A 78 2.20 0.99 -0.91
C ILE A 78 3.15 0.01 -0.25
N GLN A 79 3.36 -1.12 -0.91
CA GLN A 79 4.36 -2.07 -0.49
C GLN A 79 5.62 -1.96 -1.36
N CYS A 80 6.75 -1.72 -0.69
CA CYS A 80 8.09 -1.73 -1.28
C CYS A 80 8.83 -2.98 -0.78
N PRO A 81 8.60 -4.16 -1.37
CA PRO A 81 9.20 -5.41 -0.90
C PRO A 81 10.72 -5.35 -1.07
N TYR A 82 11.48 -5.68 -0.03
CA TYR A 82 12.96 -5.75 -0.09
C TYR A 82 13.46 -7.06 -0.70
N SER A 83 12.83 -8.17 -0.33
CA SER A 83 13.17 -9.51 -0.81
C SER A 83 11.94 -10.41 -0.82
N ILE A 84 11.94 -11.42 -1.69
CA ILE A 84 10.96 -12.51 -1.70
C ILE A 84 11.74 -13.82 -1.59
N ASP A 85 11.44 -14.62 -0.56
CA ASP A 85 12.09 -15.92 -0.33
C ASP A 85 13.64 -15.85 -0.36
N GLY A 86 14.21 -14.77 0.20
CA GLY A 86 15.66 -14.52 0.24
C GLY A 86 16.26 -13.85 -1.00
N PHE A 87 15.48 -13.62 -2.06
CA PHE A 87 15.95 -12.94 -3.28
C PHE A 87 15.55 -11.47 -3.30
N LEU A 88 16.49 -10.58 -3.64
CA LEU A 88 16.17 -9.16 -3.82
C LEU A 88 15.19 -8.97 -4.98
N THR A 89 14.18 -8.13 -4.75
CA THR A 89 13.08 -7.86 -5.70
C THR A 89 13.42 -6.82 -6.76
N ILE A 90 14.53 -6.10 -6.59
CA ILE A 90 14.90 -4.90 -7.36
C ILE A 90 15.05 -5.11 -8.87
N SER A 91 15.20 -6.36 -9.32
CA SER A 91 15.44 -6.71 -10.72
C SER A 91 14.26 -7.39 -11.39
N LEU A 92 13.08 -7.41 -10.76
CA LEU A 92 11.90 -8.09 -11.29
C LEU A 92 10.73 -7.13 -11.43
N THR A 93 9.99 -7.30 -12.53
CA THR A 93 8.70 -6.65 -12.76
C THR A 93 7.60 -7.29 -11.91
N PRO A 94 6.46 -6.61 -11.67
CA PRO A 94 5.31 -7.18 -10.99
C PRO A 94 4.79 -8.48 -11.64
N ASP A 95 4.78 -8.54 -12.97
CA ASP A 95 4.40 -9.72 -13.75
C ASP A 95 5.35 -10.90 -13.48
N GLU A 96 6.66 -10.69 -13.60
CA GLU A 96 7.67 -11.71 -13.30
C GLU A 96 7.59 -12.19 -11.84
N ILE A 97 7.29 -11.29 -10.91
CA ILE A 97 7.09 -11.65 -9.50
C ILE A 97 5.85 -12.54 -9.34
N ALA A 98 4.72 -12.17 -9.93
CA ALA A 98 3.49 -12.94 -9.85
C ALA A 98 3.64 -14.33 -10.48
N ASP A 99 4.32 -14.42 -11.63
CA ASP A 99 4.51 -15.68 -12.35
C ASP A 99 5.55 -16.58 -11.67
N LYS A 100 6.64 -16.01 -11.13
CA LYS A 100 7.74 -16.77 -10.49
C LYS A 100 7.44 -17.19 -9.05
N TYR A 101 6.85 -16.30 -8.27
CA TYR A 101 6.65 -16.52 -6.84
C TYR A 101 5.21 -16.87 -6.48
N GLY A 102 4.24 -16.60 -7.36
CA GLY A 102 2.85 -17.06 -7.25
C GLY A 102 2.30 -17.02 -5.82
N ASN A 103 2.10 -18.20 -5.24
CA ASN A 103 1.51 -18.36 -3.90
C ASN A 103 2.40 -17.94 -2.72
N LYS A 104 3.66 -17.58 -2.95
CA LYS A 104 4.62 -17.10 -1.95
C LYS A 104 4.66 -15.57 -1.82
N PHE A 105 3.92 -14.86 -2.68
CA PHE A 105 3.88 -13.41 -2.69
C PHE A 105 2.45 -12.89 -2.58
N MET A 106 2.29 -11.58 -2.37
CA MET A 106 1.00 -10.90 -2.21
C MET A 106 0.26 -10.67 -3.53
N LEU A 107 0.98 -10.59 -4.66
CA LEU A 107 0.39 -10.41 -5.99
C LEU A 107 0.04 -11.76 -6.63
N GLN A 108 -1.07 -11.80 -7.36
CA GLN A 108 -1.44 -12.89 -8.24
C GLN A 108 -1.90 -12.36 -9.59
N ARG A 109 -1.73 -13.16 -10.64
CA ARG A 109 -2.39 -12.95 -11.92
C ARG A 109 -3.77 -13.60 -11.90
N GLY A 110 -4.81 -12.81 -12.17
CA GLY A 110 -6.18 -13.31 -12.32
C GLY A 110 -6.40 -13.99 -13.67
N GLU A 111 -7.55 -14.63 -13.84
CA GLU A 111 -7.95 -15.29 -15.10
C GLU A 111 -8.07 -14.29 -16.26
N ASN A 112 -8.37 -13.01 -15.96
CA ASN A 112 -8.40 -11.92 -16.93
C ASN A 112 -7.00 -11.39 -17.31
N GLY A 113 -5.93 -12.03 -16.83
CA GLY A 113 -4.54 -11.62 -17.07
C GLY A 113 -4.07 -10.43 -16.22
N LEU A 114 -4.96 -9.79 -15.46
CA LEU A 114 -4.63 -8.63 -14.63
C LEU A 114 -4.03 -9.04 -13.29
N LEU A 115 -3.11 -8.22 -12.78
CA LEU A 115 -2.54 -8.40 -11.45
C LEU A 115 -3.52 -7.93 -10.38
N SER A 116 -3.61 -8.67 -9.28
CA SER A 116 -4.45 -8.33 -8.13
C SER A 116 -3.80 -8.77 -6.82
N LEU A 117 -4.21 -8.14 -5.72
CA LEU A 117 -3.87 -8.59 -4.37
C LEU A 117 -4.58 -9.90 -4.07
N ARG A 118 -3.85 -10.87 -3.54
CA ARG A 118 -4.38 -12.20 -3.19
C ARG A 118 -5.34 -12.11 -2.01
N ARG A 119 -6.58 -12.56 -2.21
CA ARG A 119 -7.64 -12.51 -1.18
C ARG A 119 -7.35 -13.33 0.08
N ASN A 120 -6.48 -14.33 -0.01
CA ASN A 120 -6.06 -15.16 1.12
C ASN A 120 -4.72 -14.72 1.75
N HIS A 121 -4.18 -13.56 1.37
CA HIS A 121 -2.95 -13.01 1.95
C HIS A 121 -3.29 -12.05 3.10
N SER A 122 -2.40 -11.94 4.10
CA SER A 122 -2.60 -11.06 5.27
C SER A 122 -2.80 -9.59 4.87
N TYR A 123 -2.06 -9.11 3.88
CA TYR A 123 -2.24 -7.75 3.34
C TYR A 123 -3.63 -7.49 2.76
N TYR A 124 -4.33 -8.51 2.27
CA TYR A 124 -5.73 -8.32 1.86
C TYR A 124 -6.60 -8.00 3.07
N ALA A 125 -6.43 -8.72 4.17
CA ALA A 125 -7.14 -8.40 5.42
C ALA A 125 -6.77 -7.01 5.97
N GLN A 126 -5.50 -6.59 5.82
CA GLN A 126 -5.06 -5.24 6.19
C GLN A 126 -5.81 -4.17 5.38
N VAL A 127 -5.76 -4.24 4.04
CA VAL A 127 -6.41 -3.26 3.15
C VAL A 127 -7.92 -3.22 3.40
N GLN A 128 -8.57 -4.38 3.57
CA GLN A 128 -10.01 -4.41 3.92
C GLN A 128 -10.31 -3.77 5.28
N GLY A 129 -9.42 -3.93 6.26
CA GLY A 129 -9.53 -3.27 7.56
C GLY A 129 -9.37 -1.76 7.46
N GLU A 130 -8.41 -1.28 6.67
CA GLU A 130 -8.21 0.13 6.36
C GLU A 130 -9.44 0.72 5.69
N MET A 131 -9.95 0.09 4.63
CA MET A 131 -11.17 0.52 3.93
C MET A 131 -12.36 0.65 4.88
N ALA A 132 -12.56 -0.35 5.74
CA ALA A 132 -13.64 -0.34 6.73
C ALA A 132 -13.48 0.77 7.78
N ILE A 133 -12.26 1.08 8.22
CA ILE A 133 -12.00 2.12 9.23
C ILE A 133 -12.06 3.53 8.62
N LEU A 134 -11.58 3.69 7.38
CA LEU A 134 -11.59 4.95 6.66
C LEU A 134 -12.93 5.25 5.99
N ASN A 135 -13.84 4.29 5.97
CA ASN A 135 -15.14 4.34 5.30
C ASN A 135 -15.00 4.70 3.81
N VAL A 136 -14.21 3.89 3.11
CA VAL A 136 -13.96 3.99 1.66
C VAL A 136 -14.22 2.62 0.99
N ASP A 137 -14.69 2.65 -0.25
CA ASP A 137 -15.10 1.46 -1.04
C ASP A 137 -14.09 1.09 -2.13
#